data_AF-A0A965L1X5-F1
#
_entry.id   AF-A0A965L1X5-F1
#
_cell.length_a   1.000
_cell.length_b   1.000
_cell.length_c   1.000
_cell.angle_alpha   90.00
_cell.angle_beta   90.00
_cell.angle_gamma   90.00
#
_symmetry.space_group_name_H-M   'P 1'
#
loop_
_entity.id
_entity.type
_entity.pdbx_description
1 polymer ?
#
loop_
_entity_poly.entity_id
_entity_poly.type
_entity_poly.pdbx_seq_one_letter_code
_entity_poly.pdbx_strand_id
1 'polypeptide(L)'
;WKNYPSLEGKSYRDWMNDYLKTNSWVTFGMNLALGVPANHLANASESCYLPDNLNLSVQQAEVNGEKLADAPFDVFVSKPSEIENYDWFGPIPLLVLINLLIAFISIKKRKVEIYIFDVILFSLLGILAWFIFFLAVGTDHEVMAYNPSSLLVFPLNFPAVIWFARINRAEWWTLYCRIAFILTAIGAIWTLFYFPWIALVGLMPLIRLFFLSHFIKYSHD
;
A
#
# COMPACT_ATOMS: atom_id res chain seq x y z
N TRP A 1 19.53 -26.82 0.85
CA TRP A 1 18.60 -25.99 0.05
C TRP A 1 17.70 -26.77 -0.92
N LYS A 2 18.21 -27.59 -1.86
CA LYS A 2 17.33 -28.37 -2.79
C LYS A 2 16.34 -29.34 -2.12
N ASN A 3 16.59 -29.73 -0.87
CA ASN A 3 15.74 -30.62 -0.08
C ASN A 3 14.71 -29.89 0.79
N TYR A 4 14.50 -28.58 0.60
CA TYR A 4 13.77 -27.70 1.54
C TYR A 4 12.57 -27.01 0.86
N PRO A 5 11.62 -27.76 0.28
CA PRO A 5 10.54 -27.18 -0.52
C PRO A 5 9.62 -26.26 0.29
N SER A 6 9.56 -26.40 1.62
CA SER A 6 8.76 -25.55 2.50
C SER A 6 9.33 -24.15 2.72
N LEU A 7 10.61 -23.92 2.39
CA LEU A 7 11.30 -22.64 2.57
C LEU A 7 11.32 -21.77 1.30
N GLU A 8 10.64 -22.20 0.25
CA GLU A 8 10.64 -21.57 -1.07
C GLU A 8 9.21 -21.27 -1.54
N GLY A 9 9.07 -20.44 -2.59
CA GLY A 9 7.81 -20.24 -3.29
C GLY A 9 6.90 -19.13 -2.73
N LYS A 10 7.35 -18.42 -1.69
CA LYS A 10 6.71 -17.20 -1.17
C LYS A 10 7.58 -15.98 -1.46
N SER A 11 6.96 -14.84 -1.72
CA SER A 11 7.69 -13.57 -1.79
C SER A 11 8.08 -13.07 -0.40
N TYR A 12 9.03 -12.13 -0.31
CA TYR A 12 9.32 -11.47 0.98
C TYR A 12 8.06 -10.85 1.62
N ARG A 13 7.16 -10.30 0.79
CA ARG A 13 5.87 -9.76 1.23
C ARG A 13 4.96 -10.84 1.81
N ASP A 14 4.90 -12.01 1.17
CA ASP A 14 4.08 -13.12 1.66
C ASP A 14 4.63 -13.68 2.98
N TRP A 15 5.95 -13.88 3.04
CA TRP A 15 6.66 -14.28 4.25
C TRP A 15 6.42 -13.32 5.42
N MET A 16 6.48 -12.01 5.16
CA MET A 16 6.14 -11.01 6.16
C MET A 16 4.67 -11.11 6.59
N ASN A 17 3.73 -11.26 5.65
CA ASN A 17 2.30 -11.30 5.94
C ASN A 17 1.88 -12.51 6.78
N ASP A 18 2.63 -13.63 6.76
CA ASP A 18 2.37 -14.79 7.64
C ASP A 18 2.42 -14.43 9.13
N TYR A 19 3.18 -13.38 9.50
CA TYR A 19 3.35 -12.92 10.89
C TYR A 19 2.44 -11.75 11.26
N LEU A 20 1.65 -11.24 10.31
CA LEU A 20 0.83 -10.06 10.52
C LEU A 20 -0.64 -10.41 10.63
N LYS A 21 -1.31 -9.76 11.60
CA LYS A 21 -2.76 -9.90 11.79
C LYS A 21 -3.52 -9.45 10.53
N THR A 22 -4.34 -10.33 9.97
CA THR A 22 -5.22 -10.02 8.85
C THR A 22 -6.11 -8.80 9.16
N ASN A 23 -6.30 -7.91 8.19
CA ASN A 23 -7.14 -6.70 8.34
C ASN A 23 -6.73 -5.83 9.55
N SER A 24 -5.42 -5.72 9.83
CA SER A 24 -4.89 -4.75 10.79
C SER A 24 -4.29 -3.54 10.09
N TRP A 25 -4.25 -2.40 10.79
CA TRP A 25 -3.57 -1.20 10.31
C TRP A 25 -2.08 -1.42 10.05
N VAL A 26 -1.44 -2.29 10.83
CA VAL A 26 -0.03 -2.66 10.65
C VAL A 26 0.16 -3.36 9.32
N THR A 27 -0.62 -4.42 9.04
CA THR A 27 -0.57 -5.15 7.77
C THR A 27 -0.83 -4.23 6.58
N PHE A 28 -1.83 -3.36 6.70
CA PHE A 28 -2.17 -2.43 5.64
C PHE A 28 -1.05 -1.41 5.39
N GLY A 29 -0.53 -0.78 6.45
CA GLY A 29 0.53 0.22 6.35
C GLY A 29 1.84 -0.34 5.81
N MET A 30 2.24 -1.54 6.26
CA MET A 30 3.43 -2.22 5.74
C MET A 30 3.26 -2.55 4.26
N ASN A 31 2.13 -3.11 3.85
CA ASN A 31 1.89 -3.42 2.44
C ASN A 31 1.83 -2.17 1.56
N LEU A 32 1.30 -1.06 2.08
CA LEU A 32 1.28 0.24 1.40
C LEU A 32 2.70 0.81 1.21
N ALA A 33 3.59 0.62 2.19
CA ALA A 33 4.96 1.14 2.16
C ALA A 33 5.92 0.29 1.31
N LEU A 34 5.69 -1.02 1.22
CA LEU A 34 6.53 -1.93 0.44
C LEU A 34 6.34 -1.76 -1.07
N GLY A 35 7.45 -1.78 -1.79
CA GLY A 35 7.46 -1.68 -3.25
C GLY A 35 7.58 -3.02 -3.96
N VAL A 36 8.02 -2.97 -5.22
CA VAL A 36 8.16 -4.16 -6.09
C VAL A 36 9.21 -5.16 -5.59
N PRO A 37 10.38 -4.75 -5.05
CA PRO A 37 11.39 -5.71 -4.60
C PRO A 37 10.90 -6.66 -3.51
N ALA A 38 9.92 -6.24 -2.69
CA ALA A 38 9.27 -7.12 -1.70
C ALA A 38 8.49 -8.30 -2.33
N ASN A 39 8.18 -8.22 -3.62
CA ASN A 39 7.49 -9.28 -4.36
C ASN A 39 8.45 -10.32 -4.96
N HIS A 40 9.76 -10.19 -4.70
CA HIS A 40 10.76 -11.19 -5.09
C HIS A 40 10.46 -12.53 -4.40
N LEU A 41 10.36 -13.60 -5.19
CA LEU A 41 10.20 -14.96 -4.69
C LEU A 41 11.50 -15.43 -4.04
N ALA A 42 11.48 -15.54 -2.71
CA ALA A 42 12.65 -15.93 -1.95
C ALA A 42 12.98 -17.41 -2.19
N ASN A 43 14.25 -17.70 -2.47
CA ASN A 43 14.79 -19.05 -2.38
C ASN A 43 15.00 -19.47 -0.91
N ALA A 44 15.36 -20.73 -0.64
CA ALA A 44 15.42 -21.24 0.72
C ALA A 44 16.43 -20.50 1.61
N SER A 45 17.53 -20.01 1.03
CA SER A 45 18.52 -19.22 1.77
C SER A 45 18.04 -17.80 2.02
N GLU A 46 17.34 -17.19 1.06
CA GLU A 46 16.78 -15.84 1.19
C GLU A 46 15.65 -15.80 2.24
N SER A 47 14.83 -16.84 2.32
CA SER A 47 13.74 -16.93 3.30
C SER A 47 14.25 -17.09 4.75
N CYS A 48 15.52 -17.45 4.94
CA CYS A 48 16.17 -17.51 6.26
C CYS A 48 16.42 -16.14 6.90
N TYR A 49 16.00 -15.04 6.28
CA TYR A 49 15.87 -13.76 7.00
C TYR A 49 14.87 -13.86 8.16
N LEU A 50 13.88 -14.77 8.05
CA LEU A 50 12.97 -15.12 9.13
C LEU A 50 13.65 -16.10 10.11
N PRO A 51 13.62 -15.82 11.42
CA PRO A 51 14.22 -16.69 12.43
C PRO A 51 13.70 -18.13 12.38
N ASP A 52 12.41 -18.33 12.11
CA ASP A 52 11.82 -19.68 12.07
C ASP A 52 12.35 -20.48 10.87
N ASN A 53 12.49 -19.84 9.71
CA ASN A 53 13.07 -20.46 8.51
C ASN A 53 14.55 -20.78 8.73
N LEU A 54 15.29 -19.89 9.40
CA LEU A 54 16.69 -20.13 9.77
C LEU A 54 16.80 -21.31 10.74
N ASN A 55 15.96 -21.37 11.77
CA ASN A 55 15.94 -22.46 12.74
C ASN A 55 15.67 -23.82 12.05
N LEU A 56 14.65 -23.88 11.20
CA LEU A 56 14.35 -25.07 10.39
C LEU A 56 15.53 -25.47 9.49
N SER A 57 16.22 -24.49 8.93
CA SER A 57 17.38 -24.73 8.07
C SER A 57 18.56 -25.32 8.83
N VAL A 58 18.86 -24.79 10.02
CA VAL A 58 19.94 -25.26 10.89
C VAL A 58 19.68 -26.67 11.39
N GLN A 59 18.44 -27.00 11.79
CA GLN A 59 18.06 -28.36 12.23
C GLN A 59 18.33 -29.44 11.19
N GLN A 60 18.21 -29.07 9.91
CA GLN A 60 18.39 -29.98 8.80
C GLN A 60 19.80 -29.91 8.20
N ALA A 61 20.63 -28.94 8.61
CA ALA A 61 21.95 -28.73 8.05
C ALA A 61 22.93 -29.84 8.50
N GLU A 62 23.76 -30.29 7.55
CA GLU A 62 24.75 -31.34 7.77
C GLU A 62 26.09 -30.94 7.14
N VAL A 63 27.19 -31.30 7.80
CA VAL A 63 28.56 -31.17 7.32
C VAL A 63 29.18 -32.57 7.32
N ASN A 64 29.62 -33.06 6.15
CA ASN A 64 30.17 -34.40 5.98
C ASN A 64 29.25 -35.54 6.46
N GLY A 65 27.93 -35.34 6.41
CA GLY A 65 26.93 -36.31 6.87
C GLY A 65 26.65 -36.29 8.38
N GLU A 66 27.28 -35.38 9.12
CA GLU A 66 26.99 -35.13 10.53
C GLU A 66 26.15 -33.86 10.68
N LYS A 67 25.23 -33.84 11.67
CA LYS A 67 24.40 -32.66 11.95
C LYS A 67 25.27 -31.45 12.30
N LEU A 68 24.94 -30.29 11.73
CA LEU A 68 25.65 -29.04 11.99
C LEU A 68 25.47 -28.55 13.43
N ALA A 69 24.31 -28.82 14.02
CA ALA A 69 23.96 -28.41 15.38
C ALA A 69 23.11 -29.47 16.06
N ASP A 70 23.12 -29.44 17.40
CA ASP A 70 22.22 -30.24 18.23
C ASP A 70 20.75 -29.83 18.01
N ALA A 71 19.83 -30.70 18.47
CA ALA A 71 18.41 -30.40 18.44
C ALA A 71 18.11 -29.12 19.26
N PRO A 72 17.33 -28.18 18.70
CA PRO A 72 16.98 -26.95 19.41
C PRO A 72 16.06 -27.28 20.60
N PHE A 73 16.10 -26.41 21.60
CA PHE A 73 15.18 -26.44 22.73
C PHE A 73 14.56 -25.06 22.92
N ASP A 74 13.28 -25.03 23.29
CA ASP A 74 12.56 -23.78 23.50
C ASP A 74 12.91 -23.20 24.88
N VAL A 75 13.50 -22.01 24.89
CA VAL A 75 13.74 -21.25 26.13
C VAL A 75 12.45 -20.61 26.64
N PHE A 76 11.54 -20.29 25.72
CA PHE A 76 10.24 -19.69 26.01
C PHE A 76 9.24 -20.09 24.94
N VAL A 77 8.07 -20.56 25.36
CA VAL A 77 6.94 -20.86 24.47
C VAL A 77 5.86 -19.82 24.71
N SER A 78 5.57 -19.02 23.69
CA SER A 78 4.47 -18.05 23.76
C SER A 78 3.13 -18.76 23.82
N LYS A 79 2.11 -18.07 24.36
CA LYS A 79 0.73 -18.55 24.22
C LYS A 79 0.37 -18.51 22.73
N PRO A 80 -0.32 -19.54 22.20
CA PRO A 80 -0.84 -19.50 20.85
C PRO A 80 -1.68 -18.23 20.66
N SER A 81 -1.54 -17.59 19.49
CA SER A 81 -2.42 -16.51 19.08
C SER A 81 -3.86 -17.03 19.08
N GLU A 82 -4.78 -16.32 19.73
CA GLU A 82 -6.19 -16.67 19.67
C GLU A 82 -6.72 -16.48 18.23
N ILE A 83 -7.66 -17.34 17.81
CA ILE A 83 -8.36 -17.14 16.53
C ILE A 83 -9.22 -15.88 16.69
N GLU A 84 -8.83 -14.81 16.00
CA GLU A 84 -9.54 -13.54 16.11
C GLU A 84 -10.72 -13.48 15.14
N ASN A 85 -11.83 -12.90 15.62
CA ASN A 85 -12.97 -12.55 14.78
C ASN A 85 -12.61 -11.41 13.81
N TYR A 86 -13.45 -11.22 12.78
CA TYR A 86 -13.29 -10.11 11.85
C TYR A 86 -13.27 -8.75 12.56
N ASP A 87 -12.23 -7.97 12.31
CA ASP A 87 -12.05 -6.64 12.90
C ASP A 87 -12.82 -5.57 12.11
N TRP A 88 -13.99 -5.18 12.62
CA TRP A 88 -14.82 -4.11 12.06
C TRP A 88 -14.20 -2.71 12.18
N PHE A 89 -13.16 -2.54 13.02
CA PHE A 89 -12.39 -1.31 13.16
C PHE A 89 -11.07 -1.35 12.39
N GLY A 90 -10.84 -2.42 11.63
CA GLY A 90 -9.73 -2.55 10.71
C GLY A 90 -9.79 -1.54 9.55
N PRO A 91 -8.71 -1.44 8.76
CA PRO A 91 -8.63 -0.50 7.65
C PRO A 91 -9.68 -0.76 6.58
N ILE A 92 -10.03 -2.02 6.27
CA ILE A 92 -10.92 -2.32 5.13
C ILE A 92 -12.32 -1.71 5.34
N PRO A 93 -13.06 -1.96 6.45
CA PRO A 93 -14.36 -1.33 6.69
C PRO A 93 -14.31 0.19 6.66
N LEU A 94 -13.28 0.79 7.28
CA LEU A 94 -13.15 2.24 7.36
C LEU A 94 -12.89 2.86 5.98
N LEU A 95 -11.97 2.30 5.19
CA LEU A 95 -11.65 2.79 3.86
C LEU A 95 -12.85 2.63 2.91
N VAL A 96 -13.61 1.54 3.02
CA VAL A 96 -14.87 1.37 2.27
C VAL A 96 -15.87 2.46 2.64
N LEU A 97 -16.08 2.73 3.94
CA LEU A 97 -16.99 3.77 4.40
C LEU A 97 -16.57 5.16 3.88
N ILE A 98 -15.28 5.49 3.94
CA ILE A 98 -14.74 6.75 3.42
C ILE A 98 -14.99 6.85 1.91
N ASN A 99 -14.74 5.79 1.14
CA ASN A 99 -15.01 5.78 -0.30
C ASN A 99 -16.48 6.01 -0.62
N LEU A 100 -17.40 5.38 0.13
CA LEU A 100 -18.84 5.61 -0.02
C LEU A 100 -19.22 7.07 0.26
N LEU A 101 -18.64 7.68 1.29
CA LEU A 101 -18.87 9.09 1.62
C LEU A 101 -18.34 10.03 0.52
N ILE A 102 -17.13 9.79 0.02
CA ILE A 102 -16.54 10.57 -1.08
C ILE A 102 -17.37 10.43 -2.35
N ALA A 103 -17.84 9.22 -2.67
CA ALA A 103 -18.74 8.98 -3.79
C ALA A 103 -20.05 9.75 -3.63
N PHE A 104 -20.68 9.66 -2.46
CA PHE A 104 -21.92 10.37 -2.16
C PHE A 104 -21.78 11.88 -2.32
N ILE A 105 -20.74 12.48 -1.71
CA ILE A 105 -20.45 13.91 -1.82
C ILE A 105 -20.21 14.29 -3.28
N SER A 106 -19.38 13.52 -3.99
CA SER A 106 -19.01 13.80 -5.38
C SER A 106 -20.21 13.74 -6.32
N ILE A 107 -21.13 12.78 -6.13
CA ILE A 107 -22.38 12.68 -6.90
C ILE A 107 -23.31 13.85 -6.56
N LYS A 108 -23.57 14.10 -5.27
CA LYS A 108 -24.52 15.12 -4.81
C LYS A 108 -24.10 16.54 -5.21
N LYS A 109 -22.79 16.79 -5.27
CA LYS A 109 -22.19 18.10 -5.58
C LYS A 109 -21.41 18.09 -6.91
N ARG A 110 -21.76 17.21 -7.85
CA ARG A 110 -21.04 17.04 -9.13
C ARG A 110 -20.93 18.29 -10.02
N LYS A 111 -21.78 19.30 -9.81
CA LYS A 111 -21.76 20.58 -10.55
C LYS A 111 -21.28 21.76 -9.71
N VAL A 112 -20.85 21.51 -8.47
CA VAL A 112 -20.49 22.54 -7.50
C VAL A 112 -19.08 22.28 -7.02
N GLU A 113 -18.25 23.32 -7.04
CA GLU A 113 -16.91 23.28 -6.49
C GLU A 113 -16.95 23.14 -4.97
N ILE A 114 -16.10 22.28 -4.42
CA ILE A 114 -15.99 22.07 -2.96
C ILE A 114 -14.52 22.24 -2.57
N TYR A 115 -13.96 23.41 -2.85
CA TYR A 115 -12.53 23.68 -2.74
C TYR A 115 -11.92 23.21 -1.41
N ILE A 116 -12.56 23.50 -0.28
CA ILE A 116 -12.07 23.09 1.05
C ILE A 116 -11.96 21.56 1.16
N PHE A 117 -12.96 20.84 0.68
CA PHE A 117 -12.94 19.37 0.66
C PHE A 117 -11.82 18.84 -0.23
N ASP A 118 -11.65 19.42 -1.43
CA ASP A 118 -10.59 19.05 -2.36
C ASP A 118 -9.21 19.27 -1.76
N VAL A 119 -8.97 20.44 -1.17
CA VAL A 119 -7.71 20.75 -0.48
C VAL A 119 -7.44 19.76 0.65
N ILE A 120 -8.43 19.45 1.50
CA ILE A 120 -8.23 18.50 2.60
C ILE A 120 -7.90 17.10 2.05
N LEU A 121 -8.70 16.59 1.11
CA LEU A 121 -8.53 15.25 0.55
C LEU A 121 -7.17 15.09 -0.14
N PHE A 122 -6.85 15.97 -1.08
CA PHE A 122 -5.61 15.88 -1.86
C PHE A 122 -4.38 16.27 -1.04
N SER A 123 -4.51 17.07 0.02
CA SER A 123 -3.40 17.32 0.95
C SER A 123 -3.08 16.09 1.78
N LEU A 124 -4.08 15.40 2.35
CA LEU A 124 -3.85 14.17 3.12
C LEU A 124 -3.23 13.08 2.24
N LEU A 125 -3.78 12.85 1.04
CA LEU A 125 -3.25 11.88 0.09
C LEU A 125 -1.87 12.28 -0.43
N GLY A 126 -1.67 13.57 -0.73
CA GLY A 126 -0.39 14.09 -1.19
C GLY A 126 0.70 13.97 -0.13
N ILE A 127 0.44 14.29 1.14
CA ILE A 127 1.40 14.10 2.24
C ILE A 127 1.74 12.61 2.42
N LEU A 128 0.75 11.73 2.33
CA LEU A 128 0.98 10.28 2.31
C LEU A 128 1.85 9.87 1.13
N ALA A 129 1.63 10.45 -0.05
CA ALA A 129 2.45 10.21 -1.24
C ALA A 129 3.89 10.71 -1.05
N TRP A 130 4.09 11.87 -0.41
CA TRP A 130 5.42 12.36 -0.04
C TRP A 130 6.13 11.40 0.91
N PHE A 131 5.42 10.88 1.91
CA PHE A 131 5.96 9.89 2.82
C PHE A 131 6.38 8.60 2.10
N ILE A 132 5.51 8.04 1.26
CA ILE A 132 5.81 6.82 0.47
C ILE A 132 6.96 7.07 -0.53
N PHE A 133 6.96 8.22 -1.19
CA PHE A 133 8.02 8.60 -2.13
C PHE A 133 9.37 8.75 -1.42
N PHE A 134 9.38 9.37 -0.24
CA PHE A 134 10.58 9.49 0.59
C PHE A 134 11.09 8.11 1.01
N LEU A 135 10.21 7.19 1.42
CA LEU A 135 10.63 5.81 1.73
C LEU A 135 11.23 5.12 0.50
N ALA A 136 10.61 5.28 -0.68
CA ALA A 136 11.03 4.61 -1.89
C ALA A 136 12.34 5.14 -2.51
N VAL A 137 12.71 6.40 -2.25
CA VAL A 137 13.84 7.07 -2.94
C VAL A 137 14.85 7.69 -1.97
N GLY A 138 14.41 8.15 -0.81
CA GLY A 138 15.21 8.89 0.17
C GLY A 138 15.79 8.05 1.30
N THR A 139 15.58 6.73 1.29
CA THR A 139 16.10 5.82 2.32
C THR A 139 16.79 4.61 1.68
N ASP A 140 17.72 3.98 2.41
CA ASP A 140 18.39 2.73 1.97
C ASP A 140 17.49 1.48 2.16
N HIS A 141 16.17 1.66 2.25
CA HIS A 141 15.22 0.56 2.35
C HIS A 141 14.88 0.00 0.96
N GLU A 142 15.74 -0.87 0.44
CA GLU A 142 15.60 -1.46 -0.91
C GLU A 142 14.21 -2.08 -1.15
N VAL A 143 13.62 -2.73 -0.14
CA VAL A 143 12.29 -3.37 -0.22
C VAL A 143 11.13 -2.37 -0.44
N MET A 144 11.35 -1.07 -0.22
CA MET A 144 10.38 0.01 -0.44
C MET A 144 10.51 0.66 -1.83
N ALA A 145 11.55 0.33 -2.61
CA ALA A 145 11.80 0.94 -3.91
C ALA A 145 10.73 0.56 -4.96
N TYR A 146 10.57 1.41 -5.98
CA TYR A 146 9.60 1.21 -7.07
C TYR A 146 8.16 0.96 -6.58
N ASN A 147 7.72 1.67 -5.54
CA ASN A 147 6.41 1.47 -4.95
C ASN A 147 5.27 2.02 -5.84
N PRO A 148 4.35 1.18 -6.36
CA PRO A 148 3.23 1.62 -7.20
C PRO A 148 2.23 2.51 -6.44
N SER A 149 2.23 2.45 -5.10
CA SER A 149 1.41 3.33 -4.26
C SER A 149 1.78 4.80 -4.47
N SER A 150 3.03 5.11 -4.84
CA SER A 150 3.43 6.48 -5.22
C SER A 150 2.63 7.02 -6.41
N LEU A 151 2.29 6.19 -7.40
CA LEU A 151 1.43 6.60 -8.51
C LEU A 151 -0.03 6.70 -8.08
N LEU A 152 -0.47 5.81 -7.21
CA LEU A 152 -1.83 5.72 -6.68
C LEU A 152 -2.22 6.97 -5.86
N VAL A 153 -1.35 7.47 -4.98
CA VAL A 153 -1.64 8.70 -4.23
C VAL A 153 -1.09 9.97 -4.89
N PHE A 154 -0.16 9.82 -5.83
CA PHE A 154 0.46 10.86 -6.68
C PHE A 154 0.99 12.09 -5.90
N PRO A 155 2.32 12.20 -5.64
CA PRO A 155 2.91 13.23 -4.79
C PRO A 155 2.46 14.65 -5.11
N LEU A 156 2.30 14.98 -6.39
CA LEU A 156 1.92 16.33 -6.79
C LEU A 156 0.52 16.74 -6.37
N ASN A 157 -0.38 15.81 -5.98
CA ASN A 157 -1.68 16.15 -5.39
C ASN A 157 -1.56 17.19 -4.27
N PHE A 158 -0.47 17.13 -3.51
CA PHE A 158 -0.01 18.22 -2.66
C PHE A 158 1.37 18.71 -3.11
N PRO A 159 1.57 20.00 -3.41
CA PRO A 159 0.67 21.12 -3.17
C PRO A 159 -0.21 21.55 -4.37
N ALA A 160 -0.26 20.78 -5.47
CA ALA A 160 -0.92 21.23 -6.71
C ALA A 160 -2.40 21.62 -6.51
N VAL A 161 -3.12 20.94 -5.62
CA VAL A 161 -4.51 21.29 -5.26
C VAL A 161 -4.64 22.71 -4.70
N ILE A 162 -3.68 23.20 -3.91
CA ILE A 162 -3.74 24.53 -3.30
C ILE A 162 -3.67 25.61 -4.36
N TRP A 163 -2.80 25.41 -5.36
CA TRP A 163 -2.53 26.40 -6.40
C TRP A 163 -3.54 26.33 -7.54
N PHE A 164 -3.70 25.16 -8.17
CA PHE A 164 -4.49 25.05 -9.39
C PHE A 164 -6.00 25.12 -9.13
N ALA A 165 -6.49 24.58 -8.00
CA ALA A 165 -7.92 24.63 -7.70
C ALA A 165 -8.39 26.02 -7.24
N ARG A 166 -7.47 26.96 -6.94
CA ARG A 166 -7.78 28.34 -6.52
C ARG A 166 -7.62 29.37 -7.63
N ILE A 167 -6.69 29.16 -8.55
CA ILE A 167 -6.37 30.11 -9.62
C ILE A 167 -7.40 29.93 -10.75
N ASN A 168 -7.79 31.04 -11.40
CA ASN A 168 -8.76 31.09 -12.52
C ASN A 168 -8.22 30.44 -13.83
N ARG A 169 -7.64 29.23 -13.73
CA ARG A 169 -7.02 28.43 -14.80
C ARG A 169 -7.75 27.10 -14.95
N ALA A 170 -9.06 27.19 -15.21
CA ALA A 170 -9.97 26.06 -15.32
C ALA A 170 -9.44 24.92 -16.22
N GLU A 171 -8.85 25.27 -17.37
CA GLU A 171 -8.32 24.30 -18.33
C GLU A 171 -7.12 23.52 -17.79
N TRP A 172 -6.16 24.21 -17.17
CA TRP A 172 -4.96 23.58 -16.59
C TRP A 172 -5.31 22.68 -15.41
N TRP A 173 -6.25 23.10 -14.56
CA TRP A 173 -6.71 22.27 -13.46
C TRP A 173 -7.48 21.04 -13.96
N THR A 174 -8.32 21.20 -14.99
CA THR A 174 -9.01 20.07 -15.63
C THR A 174 -8.01 19.08 -16.24
N LEU A 175 -7.00 19.59 -16.95
CA LEU A 175 -5.92 18.77 -17.52
C LEU A 175 -5.14 18.04 -16.43
N TYR A 176 -4.77 18.74 -15.36
CA TYR A 176 -4.13 18.15 -14.18
C TYR A 176 -4.99 17.02 -13.60
N CYS A 177 -6.28 17.25 -13.37
CA CYS A 177 -7.18 16.23 -12.83
C CYS A 177 -7.27 14.98 -13.72
N ARG A 178 -7.25 15.15 -15.05
CA ARG A 178 -7.23 14.03 -16.00
C ARG A 178 -5.93 13.23 -15.95
N ILE A 179 -4.79 13.92 -15.90
CA ILE A 179 -3.47 13.27 -15.77
C ILE A 179 -3.39 12.54 -14.43
N ALA A 180 -3.75 13.19 -13.33
CA ALA A 180 -3.76 12.61 -12.00
C ALA A 180 -4.71 11.39 -11.94
N PHE A 181 -5.88 11.45 -12.58
CA PHE A 181 -6.81 10.32 -12.66
C PHE A 181 -6.17 9.11 -13.34
N ILE A 182 -5.51 9.33 -14.49
CA ILE A 182 -4.85 8.24 -15.23
C ILE A 182 -3.72 7.62 -14.41
N LEU A 183 -2.86 8.44 -13.80
CA LEU A 183 -1.74 7.95 -12.97
C LEU A 183 -2.25 7.19 -11.74
N THR A 184 -3.27 7.72 -11.08
CA THR A 184 -3.95 7.08 -9.95
C THR A 184 -4.55 5.73 -10.38
N ALA A 185 -5.17 5.65 -11.56
CA ALA A 185 -5.78 4.42 -12.08
C ALA A 185 -4.72 3.35 -12.38
N ILE A 186 -3.60 3.75 -13.00
CA ILE A 186 -2.45 2.87 -13.24
C ILE A 186 -1.91 2.33 -11.91
N GLY A 187 -1.67 3.21 -10.93
CA GLY A 187 -1.20 2.81 -9.60
C GLY A 187 -2.17 1.86 -8.89
N ALA A 188 -3.48 2.16 -8.93
CA ALA A 188 -4.51 1.31 -8.36
C ALA A 188 -4.53 -0.08 -9.00
N ILE A 189 -4.56 -0.16 -10.34
CA ILE A 189 -4.52 -1.44 -11.06
C ILE A 189 -3.25 -2.22 -10.73
N TRP A 190 -2.10 -1.56 -10.68
CA TRP A 190 -0.84 -2.22 -10.36
C TRP A 190 -0.84 -2.82 -8.94
N THR A 191 -1.39 -2.10 -7.96
CA THR A 191 -1.47 -2.60 -6.57
C THR A 191 -2.39 -3.83 -6.42
N LEU A 192 -3.35 -4.05 -7.34
CA LEU A 192 -4.23 -5.23 -7.33
C LEU A 192 -3.47 -6.55 -7.54
N PHE A 193 -2.31 -6.53 -8.18
CA PHE A 193 -1.53 -7.76 -8.45
C PHE A 193 -0.75 -8.29 -7.25
N TYR A 194 -0.67 -7.55 -6.15
CA TYR A 194 0.11 -7.95 -4.97
C TYR A 194 -0.72 -7.88 -3.69
N PHE A 195 -1.21 -6.69 -3.32
CA PHE A 195 -2.05 -6.52 -2.13
C PHE A 195 -3.30 -5.70 -2.48
N PRO A 196 -4.38 -6.35 -2.93
CA PRO A 196 -5.55 -5.70 -3.52
C PRO A 196 -6.20 -4.61 -2.67
N TRP A 197 -6.11 -4.74 -1.34
CA TRP A 197 -6.73 -3.79 -0.42
C TRP A 197 -6.12 -2.39 -0.49
N ILE A 198 -4.86 -2.24 -0.96
CA ILE A 198 -4.24 -0.91 -1.19
C ILE A 198 -5.07 -0.08 -2.18
N ALA A 199 -5.74 -0.72 -3.15
CA ALA A 199 -6.55 -0.02 -4.13
C ALA A 199 -7.69 0.81 -3.49
N LEU A 200 -8.13 0.47 -2.26
CA LEU A 200 -9.13 1.26 -1.52
C LEU A 200 -8.65 2.69 -1.22
N VAL A 201 -7.34 2.92 -1.03
CA VAL A 201 -6.79 4.28 -0.90
C VAL A 201 -6.84 5.01 -2.24
N GLY A 202 -6.63 4.30 -3.35
CA GLY A 202 -6.66 4.86 -4.71
C GLY A 202 -8.06 5.17 -5.20
N LEU A 203 -9.08 4.46 -4.73
CA LEU A 203 -10.47 4.73 -5.07
C LEU A 203 -10.91 6.15 -4.63
N MET A 204 -10.38 6.65 -3.50
CA MET A 204 -10.75 7.98 -2.99
C MET A 204 -10.43 9.11 -3.99
N PRO A 205 -9.16 9.29 -4.43
CA PRO A 205 -8.84 10.26 -5.46
C PRO A 205 -9.44 9.88 -6.82
N LEU A 206 -9.54 8.59 -7.20
CA LEU A 206 -10.14 8.20 -8.49
C LEU A 206 -11.56 8.73 -8.65
N ILE A 207 -12.41 8.47 -7.64
CA ILE A 207 -13.79 8.94 -7.63
C ILE A 207 -13.80 10.46 -7.77
N ARG A 208 -13.04 11.17 -6.92
CA ARG A 208 -13.09 12.62 -6.91
C ARG A 208 -12.54 13.27 -8.19
N LEU A 209 -11.41 12.78 -8.69
CA LEU A 209 -10.76 13.24 -9.92
C LEU A 209 -11.64 13.00 -11.16
N PHE A 210 -12.39 11.89 -11.21
CA PHE A 210 -13.37 11.65 -12.27
C PHE A 210 -14.43 12.76 -12.32
N PHE A 211 -15.00 13.14 -11.16
CA PHE A 211 -16.00 14.20 -11.10
C PHE A 211 -15.43 15.58 -11.45
N LEU A 212 -14.23 15.90 -10.94
CA LEU A 212 -13.53 17.15 -11.24
C LEU A 212 -13.15 17.27 -12.73
N SER A 213 -12.88 16.15 -13.41
CA SER A 213 -12.47 16.16 -14.83
C SER A 213 -13.61 16.18 -15.84
N HIS A 214 -14.82 15.73 -15.46
CA HIS A 214 -15.94 15.52 -16.39
C HIS A 214 -17.19 16.37 -16.11
N PHE A 215 -17.46 16.73 -14.85
CA PHE A 215 -18.72 17.38 -14.47
C PHE A 215 -18.54 18.80 -13.96
N ILE A 216 -17.42 19.09 -13.31
CA ILE A 216 -17.12 20.43 -12.77
C ILE A 216 -16.41 21.22 -13.88
N LYS A 217 -17.17 22.07 -14.56
CA LYS A 217 -16.59 23.20 -15.30
C LYS A 217 -16.39 24.29 -14.27
N TYR A 218 -15.15 24.69 -14.01
CA TYR A 218 -14.90 25.89 -13.22
C TYR A 218 -15.57 27.06 -13.94
N SER A 219 -16.74 27.50 -13.43
CA SER A 219 -17.47 28.61 -14.02
C SER A 219 -16.88 29.88 -13.47
N HIS A 220 -16.31 30.66 -14.36
CA HIS A 220 -15.81 32.00 -14.11
C HIS A 220 -16.99 32.93 -13.81
N ASP A 221 -17.40 33.00 -12.54
CA ASP A 221 -18.15 34.13 -12.01
C ASP A 221 -17.22 34.99 -11.14
#